data_AF-A0A383BU18-F1
#
_entry.id   AF-A0A383BU18-F1
#
_cell.length_a   1.000
_cell.length_b   1.000
_cell.length_c   1.000
_cell.angle_alpha   90.00
_cell.angle_beta   90.00
_cell.angle_gamma   90.00
#
_symmetry.space_group_name_H-M   'P 1'
#
loop_
_entity.id
_entity.type
_entity.pdbx_description
1 polymer ?
#
loop_
_entity_poly.entity_id
_entity_poly.type
_entity_poly.pdbx_seq_one_letter_code
_entity_poly.pdbx_strand_id
1 'polypeptide(L)'
;HRQTSDGYFKTNKMKFDCIFIDGLHTYYQVKKDIYNSLNCLNENGVIFIHDCLPNNVYAQAVPRCQFNWNGTVWKAIVEFRTKEEFDTYTCYADQGIGIILKRKNRNKLDIKIDNFSKLKFSSFFKNYKEFMNIIEHQELKTLF
;
A
#
# COMPACT_ATOMS: atom_id res chain seq x y z
N HIS A 1 -17.33 11.07 14.56
CA HIS A 1 -16.60 10.44 15.68
C HIS A 1 -15.11 10.44 15.34
N ARG A 2 -14.20 10.87 16.24
CA ARG A 2 -12.74 10.78 16.02
C ARG A 2 -12.19 9.60 16.81
N GLN A 3 -11.49 8.67 16.16
CA GLN A 3 -10.85 7.51 16.78
C GLN A 3 -9.69 6.98 15.93
N THR A 4 -8.88 6.08 16.48
CA THR A 4 -7.83 5.38 15.72
C THR A 4 -8.43 4.33 14.77
N SER A 5 -7.70 3.96 13.71
CA SER A 5 -8.11 2.86 12.82
C SER A 5 -8.28 1.56 13.60
N ASP A 6 -7.34 1.25 14.49
CA ASP A 6 -7.40 0.11 15.42
C ASP A 6 -8.69 0.10 16.26
N GLY A 7 -9.11 1.26 16.77
CA GLY A 7 -10.36 1.39 17.52
C GLY A 7 -11.58 1.14 16.64
N TYR A 8 -11.59 1.73 15.44
CA TYR A 8 -12.66 1.56 14.47
C TYR A 8 -12.86 0.10 14.07
N PHE A 9 -11.79 -0.59 13.69
CA PHE A 9 -11.87 -1.97 13.21
C PHE A 9 -12.30 -2.97 14.28
N LYS A 10 -12.11 -2.67 15.57
CA LYS A 10 -12.60 -3.52 16.67
C LYS A 10 -14.13 -3.57 16.76
N THR A 11 -14.80 -2.48 16.38
CA THR A 11 -16.26 -2.35 16.52
C THR A 11 -17.00 -2.39 15.19
N ASN A 12 -16.29 -2.24 14.08
CA ASN A 12 -16.90 -2.22 12.75
C ASN A 12 -17.55 -3.57 12.41
N LYS A 13 -18.80 -3.51 11.95
CA LYS A 13 -19.54 -4.66 11.40
C LYS A 13 -19.94 -4.46 9.94
N MET A 14 -19.68 -3.29 9.38
CA MET A 14 -20.01 -2.96 8.00
C MET A 14 -18.94 -3.47 7.05
N LYS A 15 -19.36 -3.76 5.82
CA LYS A 15 -18.45 -3.98 4.70
C LYS A 15 -18.51 -2.83 3.71
N PHE A 16 -17.46 -2.69 2.92
CA PHE A 16 -17.27 -1.57 1.99
C PHE A 16 -16.78 -2.07 0.63
N ASP A 17 -17.23 -1.41 -0.44
CA ASP A 17 -16.72 -1.66 -1.81
C ASP A 17 -15.40 -0.94 -2.06
N CYS A 18 -15.15 0.15 -1.34
CA CYS A 18 -13.96 0.97 -1.46
C CYS A 18 -13.48 1.40 -0.08
N ILE A 19 -12.19 1.22 0.19
CA ILE A 19 -11.54 1.65 1.43
C ILE A 19 -10.29 2.46 1.08
N PHE A 20 -10.10 3.60 1.72
CA PHE A 20 -8.95 4.48 1.52
C PHE A 20 -8.11 4.56 2.81
N ILE A 21 -6.81 4.24 2.72
CA ILE A 21 -5.87 4.23 3.83
C ILE A 21 -4.90 5.40 3.70
N ASP A 22 -5.00 6.35 4.63
CA ASP A 22 -4.15 7.55 4.74
C ASP A 22 -3.97 7.90 6.22
N GLY A 23 -3.41 6.93 6.95
CA GLY A 23 -3.27 6.97 8.41
C GLY A 23 -1.82 7.18 8.84
N LEU A 24 -1.30 6.28 9.68
CA LEU A 24 0.09 6.33 10.10
C LEU A 24 0.98 5.64 9.06
N HIS A 25 1.91 6.39 8.47
CA HIS A 25 2.78 5.94 7.36
C HIS A 25 3.95 5.04 7.79
N THR A 26 3.72 4.13 8.75
CA THR A 26 4.71 3.10 9.11
C THR A 26 4.30 1.76 8.53
N TYR A 27 5.27 1.00 8.01
CA TYR A 27 5.04 -0.31 7.41
C TYR A 27 4.14 -1.21 8.26
N TYR A 28 4.40 -1.30 9.57
CA TYR A 28 3.62 -2.15 10.47
C TYR A 28 2.17 -1.72 10.60
N GLN A 29 1.90 -0.42 10.73
CA GLN A 29 0.54 0.08 10.86
C GLN A 29 -0.21 -0.02 9.52
N VAL A 30 0.41 0.38 8.41
CA VAL A 30 -0.19 0.26 7.07
C VAL A 30 -0.52 -1.20 6.76
N LYS A 31 0.41 -2.13 7.01
CA LYS A 31 0.16 -3.57 6.83
C LYS A 31 -1.03 -4.05 7.65
N LYS A 32 -1.14 -3.63 8.90
CA LYS A 32 -2.26 -3.95 9.78
C LYS A 32 -3.57 -3.37 9.25
N ASP A 33 -3.56 -2.11 8.82
CA ASP A 33 -4.73 -1.43 8.27
C ASP A 33 -5.19 -2.09 6.97
N ILE A 34 -4.27 -2.56 6.10
CA ILE A 34 -4.62 -3.34 4.90
C ILE A 34 -5.33 -4.64 5.28
N TYR A 35 -4.77 -5.44 6.20
CA TYR A 35 -5.43 -6.69 6.62
C TYR A 35 -6.80 -6.46 7.27
N ASN A 36 -6.91 -5.44 8.12
CA ASN A 36 -8.20 -5.07 8.71
C ASN A 36 -9.20 -4.65 7.63
N SER A 37 -8.75 -3.87 6.64
CA SER A 37 -9.58 -3.44 5.51
C SER A 37 -10.03 -4.63 4.68
N LEU A 38 -9.15 -5.59 4.41
CA LEU A 38 -9.48 -6.83 3.69
C LEU A 38 -10.56 -7.66 4.40
N ASN A 39 -10.64 -7.62 5.74
CA ASN A 39 -11.66 -8.33 6.51
C ASN A 39 -13.06 -7.70 6.40
N CYS A 40 -13.13 -6.40 6.09
CA CYS A 40 -14.38 -5.68 5.88
C CYS A 40 -14.56 -5.19 4.43
N LEU A 41 -13.82 -5.77 3.48
CA LEU A 41 -13.98 -5.47 2.07
C LEU A 41 -15.06 -6.39 1.48
N ASN A 42 -15.95 -5.83 0.66
CA ASN A 42 -16.86 -6.62 -0.16
C ASN A 42 -16.11 -7.41 -1.22
N GLU A 43 -16.77 -8.41 -1.79
CA GLU A 43 -16.27 -9.07 -2.99
C GLU A 43 -16.11 -8.05 -4.12
N ASN A 44 -15.03 -8.16 -4.89
CA ASN A 44 -14.64 -7.19 -5.93
C ASN A 44 -14.39 -5.75 -5.42
N GLY A 45 -14.34 -5.54 -4.10
CA GLY A 45 -13.95 -4.25 -3.55
C GLY A 45 -12.47 -3.93 -3.76
N VAL A 46 -12.12 -2.66 -3.50
CA VAL A 46 -10.78 -2.12 -3.67
C VAL A 46 -10.28 -1.40 -2.43
N ILE A 47 -8.98 -1.56 -2.16
CA ILE A 47 -8.27 -0.76 -1.16
C ILE A 47 -7.30 0.16 -1.88
N PHE A 48 -7.43 1.46 -1.60
CA PHE A 48 -6.51 2.51 -2.02
C PHE A 48 -5.64 2.93 -0.84
N ILE A 49 -4.37 3.24 -1.10
CA ILE A 49 -3.39 3.60 -0.08
C ILE A 49 -2.59 4.81 -0.55
N HIS A 50 -2.53 5.87 0.25
CA HIS A 50 -1.81 7.09 -0.08
C HIS A 50 -0.29 6.94 0.09
N ASP A 51 0.50 7.87 -0.46
CA ASP A 51 1.94 8.02 -0.19
C ASP A 51 2.83 6.80 -0.46
N CYS A 52 2.55 6.07 -1.53
CA CYS A 52 3.27 4.84 -1.87
C CYS A 52 4.60 5.06 -2.63
N LEU A 53 4.86 6.25 -3.17
CA LEU A 53 6.05 6.58 -3.97
C LEU A 53 6.88 7.71 -3.34
N PRO A 54 7.67 7.43 -2.28
CA PRO A 54 8.60 8.40 -1.73
C PRO A 54 9.63 8.88 -2.76
N ASN A 55 9.67 10.20 -2.98
CA ASN A 55 10.54 10.83 -3.97
C ASN A 55 12.03 10.83 -3.57
N ASN A 56 12.36 10.69 -2.29
CA ASN A 56 13.74 10.65 -1.81
C ASN A 56 13.85 9.93 -0.44
N VAL A 57 15.08 9.72 0.02
CA VAL A 57 15.37 8.97 1.25
C VAL A 57 14.82 9.65 2.52
N TYR A 58 14.69 10.97 2.51
CA TYR A 58 14.18 11.75 3.64
C TYR A 58 12.65 11.67 3.73
N ALA A 59 11.97 11.64 2.59
CA ALA A 59 10.51 11.52 2.52
C ALA A 59 9.99 10.22 3.15
N GLN A 60 10.80 9.14 3.14
CA GLN A 60 10.46 7.88 3.81
C GLN A 60 11.00 7.72 5.24
N ALA A 61 11.88 8.62 5.69
CA ALA A 61 12.66 8.42 6.91
C ALA A 61 11.77 8.31 8.16
N VAL A 62 12.14 7.41 9.07
CA VAL A 62 11.52 7.26 10.39
C VAL A 62 12.64 7.28 11.44
N PRO A 63 12.70 8.27 12.34
CA PRO A 63 11.74 9.36 12.56
C PRO A 63 11.65 10.36 11.39
N ARG A 64 10.48 11.01 11.28
CA ARG A 64 10.20 12.01 10.24
C ARG A 64 11.15 13.20 10.37
N CYS A 65 11.78 13.58 9.26
CA CYS A 65 12.71 14.72 9.21
C CYS A 65 12.32 15.81 8.19
N GLN A 66 11.19 15.66 7.47
CA GLN A 66 10.69 16.62 6.50
C GLN A 66 9.18 16.88 6.67
N PHE A 67 8.70 18.00 6.14
CA PHE A 67 7.27 18.30 6.10
C PHE A 67 6.53 17.33 5.17
N ASN A 68 6.99 17.12 3.93
CA ASN A 68 6.44 16.08 3.07
C ASN A 68 6.99 14.72 3.52
N TRP A 69 6.10 13.79 3.89
CA TRP A 69 6.50 12.53 4.51
C TRP A 69 5.59 11.36 4.11
N ASN A 70 6.14 10.47 3.29
CA ASN A 70 5.51 9.23 2.85
C ASN A 70 5.74 8.07 3.83
N GLY A 71 6.73 8.18 4.71
CA GLY A 71 7.14 7.10 5.59
C GLY A 71 7.47 5.81 4.84
N THR A 72 7.13 4.68 5.44
CA THR A 72 7.51 3.34 4.94
C THR A 72 6.36 2.57 4.31
N VAL A 73 5.33 3.27 3.83
CA VAL A 73 4.14 2.70 3.17
C VAL A 73 4.53 1.77 2.02
N TRP A 74 5.46 2.21 1.17
CA TRP A 74 5.95 1.46 0.01
C TRP A 74 6.38 0.02 0.33
N LYS A 75 6.91 -0.23 1.54
CA LYS A 75 7.31 -1.59 1.96
C LYS A 75 6.13 -2.55 2.04
N ALA A 76 4.95 -2.04 2.46
CA ALA A 76 3.74 -2.84 2.51
C ALA A 76 3.26 -3.16 1.09
N ILE A 77 3.30 -2.20 0.16
CA ILE A 77 2.97 -2.45 -1.25
C ILE A 77 3.89 -3.53 -1.85
N VAL A 78 5.20 -3.42 -1.61
CA VAL A 78 6.18 -4.43 -2.09
C VAL A 78 5.88 -5.81 -1.52
N GLU A 79 5.50 -5.93 -0.24
CA GLU A 79 5.07 -7.21 0.34
C GLU A 79 3.80 -7.74 -0.33
N PHE A 80 2.78 -6.90 -0.53
CA PHE A 80 1.53 -7.35 -1.15
C PHE A 80 1.71 -7.75 -2.62
N ARG A 81 2.68 -7.16 -3.31
CA ARG A 81 3.06 -7.56 -4.68
C ARG A 81 3.62 -8.98 -4.77
N THR A 82 4.14 -9.56 -3.69
CA THR A 82 4.64 -10.95 -3.70
C THR A 82 3.56 -11.99 -3.38
N LYS A 83 2.34 -11.56 -3.05
CA LYS A 83 1.24 -12.45 -2.67
C LYS A 83 0.43 -12.87 -3.90
N GLU A 84 0.04 -14.14 -3.94
CA GLU A 84 -0.72 -14.69 -5.07
C GLU A 84 -2.19 -14.23 -5.04
N GLU A 85 -2.74 -14.02 -3.84
CA GLU A 85 -4.14 -13.68 -3.61
C GLU A 85 -4.48 -12.18 -3.78
N PHE A 86 -3.49 -11.33 -4.04
CA PHE A 86 -3.67 -9.87 -4.15
C PHE A 86 -3.03 -9.31 -5.42
N ASP A 87 -3.87 -8.77 -6.30
CA ASP A 87 -3.42 -8.05 -7.49
C ASP A 87 -3.18 -6.59 -7.10
N THR A 88 -1.91 -6.20 -7.08
CA THR A 88 -1.46 -4.95 -6.47
C THR A 88 -0.75 -4.07 -7.48
N TYR A 89 -1.04 -2.77 -7.44
CA TYR A 89 -0.54 -1.76 -8.35
C TYR A 89 -0.21 -0.48 -7.58
N THR A 90 0.50 0.43 -8.25
CA THR A 90 0.65 1.81 -7.76
C THR A 90 0.39 2.77 -8.89
N CYS A 91 -0.67 3.55 -8.78
CA CYS A 91 -0.95 4.61 -9.73
C CYS A 91 0.06 5.74 -9.55
N TYR A 92 0.68 6.18 -10.65
CA TYR A 92 1.54 7.35 -10.70
C TYR A 92 0.70 8.63 -10.68
N ALA A 93 0.12 8.93 -9.52
CA ALA A 93 -0.64 10.13 -9.26
C ALA A 93 -0.27 10.65 -7.86
N ASP A 94 -0.13 11.96 -7.73
CA ASP A 94 0.34 12.64 -6.52
C ASP A 94 1.64 12.01 -5.96
N GLN A 95 1.64 11.54 -4.71
CA GLN A 95 2.76 10.86 -4.05
C GLN A 95 2.71 9.32 -4.21
N GLY A 96 1.97 8.83 -5.19
CA GLY A 96 1.75 7.42 -5.47
C GLY A 96 0.57 6.84 -4.71
N ILE A 97 -0.41 6.31 -5.45
CA ILE A 97 -1.60 5.68 -4.87
C ILE A 97 -1.51 4.17 -5.04
N GLY A 98 -1.28 3.45 -3.95
CA GLY A 98 -1.33 1.99 -3.92
C GLY A 98 -2.76 1.49 -4.13
N ILE A 99 -2.89 0.39 -4.87
CA ILE A 99 -4.17 -0.24 -5.19
C ILE A 99 -4.03 -1.72 -4.89
N ILE A 100 -4.92 -2.27 -4.07
CA ILE A 100 -4.98 -3.69 -3.75
C ILE A 100 -6.37 -4.23 -4.12
N LEU A 101 -6.38 -5.24 -4.99
CA LEU A 101 -7.57 -5.98 -5.39
C LEU A 101 -7.47 -7.42 -4.88
N LYS A 102 -8.55 -7.91 -4.27
CA LYS A 102 -8.63 -9.29 -3.75
C LYS A 102 -8.95 -10.27 -4.88
N ARG A 103 -7.96 -10.54 -5.72
CA ARG A 103 -8.01 -11.48 -6.84
C ARG A 103 -6.62 -12.02 -7.14
N LYS A 104 -6.52 -13.03 -8.00
CA LYS A 104 -5.23 -13.60 -8.41
C LYS A 104 -4.31 -12.50 -8.97
N ASN A 105 -3.11 -12.42 -8.43
CA ASN A 105 -2.08 -11.47 -8.83
C ASN A 105 -1.64 -11.74 -10.26
N ARG A 106 -1.81 -10.76 -11.15
CA ARG A 106 -1.53 -10.91 -12.58
C ARG A 106 -0.05 -10.71 -12.90
N ASN A 107 0.67 -9.98 -12.04
CA ASN A 107 2.08 -9.65 -12.19
C ASN A 107 2.78 -9.78 -10.84
N LYS A 108 2.87 -11.03 -10.34
CA LYS A 108 3.47 -11.30 -9.03
C LYS A 108 4.94 -10.96 -9.03
N LEU A 109 5.37 -10.18 -8.03
CA LEU A 109 6.76 -9.86 -7.81
C LEU A 109 7.46 -11.06 -7.16
N ASP A 110 8.43 -11.65 -7.86
CA ASP A 110 9.23 -12.77 -7.37
C ASP A 110 10.57 -12.28 -6.81
N ILE A 111 10.60 -12.01 -5.51
CA ILE A 111 11.79 -11.56 -4.79
C ILE A 111 11.94 -12.36 -3.49
N LYS A 112 13.18 -12.74 -3.17
CA LYS A 112 13.50 -13.43 -1.93
C LYS A 112 13.81 -12.41 -0.83
N ILE A 113 12.78 -12.02 -0.08
CA ILE A 113 12.91 -11.09 1.05
C ILE A 113 12.26 -11.71 2.30
N ASP A 114 13.08 -12.02 3.29
CA ASP A 114 12.60 -12.61 4.55
C ASP A 114 11.86 -11.59 5.42
N ASN A 115 12.25 -10.31 5.34
CA ASN A 115 11.68 -9.26 6.18
C ASN A 115 11.57 -7.91 5.45
N PHE A 116 10.37 -7.62 4.93
CA PHE A 116 10.07 -6.38 4.23
C PHE A 116 10.26 -5.12 5.08
N SER A 117 10.13 -5.19 6.42
CA SER A 117 10.40 -4.02 7.29
C SER A 117 11.85 -3.54 7.18
N LYS A 118 12.79 -4.44 6.89
CA LYS A 118 14.22 -4.17 6.71
C LYS A 118 14.61 -3.83 5.26
N LEU A 119 13.64 -3.77 4.35
CA LEU A 119 13.90 -3.42 2.95
C LEU A 119 14.52 -2.02 2.86
N LYS A 120 15.68 -1.95 2.19
CA LYS A 120 16.46 -0.71 2.08
C LYS A 120 15.87 0.19 1.00
N PHE A 121 15.83 1.49 1.29
CA PHE A 121 15.38 2.49 0.31
C PHE A 121 16.24 2.50 -0.96
N SER A 122 17.54 2.20 -0.87
CA SER A 122 18.40 2.10 -2.04
C SER A 122 17.97 0.98 -3.00
N SER A 123 17.47 -0.14 -2.49
CA SER A 123 16.91 -1.22 -3.32
C SER A 123 15.59 -0.80 -3.96
N PHE A 124 14.74 -0.08 -3.21
CA PHE A 124 13.51 0.49 -3.75
C PHE A 124 13.81 1.49 -4.87
N PHE A 125 14.64 2.50 -4.61
CA PHE A 125 14.92 3.56 -5.57
C PHE A 125 15.44 3.03 -6.91
N LYS A 126 16.23 1.95 -6.89
CA LYS A 126 16.72 1.29 -8.11
C LYS A 126 15.64 0.53 -8.87
N ASN A 127 14.68 -0.08 -8.17
CA ASN A 127 13.74 -1.05 -8.74
C ASN A 127 12.26 -0.61 -8.61
N TYR A 128 11.99 0.65 -8.26
CA TYR A 128 10.66 1.10 -7.82
C TYR A 128 9.57 0.81 -8.87
N LYS A 129 9.87 0.93 -10.16
CA LYS A 129 8.91 0.60 -11.24
C LYS A 129 8.43 -0.85 -11.17
N GLU A 130 9.36 -1.79 -11.01
CA GLU A 130 9.06 -3.21 -10.89
C GLU A 130 8.39 -3.53 -9.55
N PHE A 131 8.96 -3.02 -8.46
CA PHE A 131 8.48 -3.21 -7.10
C PHE A 131 7.05 -2.73 -6.91
N MET A 132 6.67 -1.64 -7.57
CA MET A 132 5.39 -0.97 -7.37
C MET A 132 4.36 -1.25 -8.46
N ASN A 133 4.75 -1.88 -9.58
CA ASN A 133 3.88 -2.14 -10.76
C ASN A 133 3.11 -0.88 -11.12
N ILE A 134 3.91 0.10 -11.51
CA ILE A 134 3.45 1.46 -11.73
C ILE A 134 2.56 1.47 -12.96
N ILE A 135 1.40 2.10 -12.80
CA ILE A 135 0.43 2.34 -13.87
C ILE A 135 0.11 3.83 -13.92
N GLU A 136 -0.28 4.32 -15.08
CA GLU A 136 -0.81 5.66 -15.26
C GLU A 136 -2.32 5.70 -14.95
N HIS A 137 -2.83 6.91 -14.67
CA HIS A 137 -4.26 7.11 -14.37
C HIS A 137 -5.20 6.57 -15.47
N GLN A 138 -4.76 6.56 -16.73
CA GLN A 138 -5.53 6.08 -17.87
C GLN A 138 -5.75 4.56 -17.81
N GLU A 139 -4.78 3.83 -17.26
CA GLU A 139 -4.78 2.37 -17.16
C GLU A 139 -5.71 1.87 -16.04
N LEU A 140 -6.08 2.72 -15.09
CA LEU A 140 -7.02 2.37 -14.01
C LEU A 140 -8.34 1.80 -14.52
N LYS A 141 -8.83 2.31 -15.66
CA LYS A 141 -10.08 1.83 -16.29
C LYS A 141 -10.02 0.37 -16.74
N THR A 142 -8.83 -0.20 -16.86
CA THR A 142 -8.64 -1.61 -17.26
C THR A 142 -8.57 -2.55 -16.06
N LEU A 143 -8.50 -2.02 -14.84
CA LEU A 143 -8.37 -2.80 -13.62
C LEU A 143 -9.71 -3.20 -13.02
N PHE A 144 -10.76 -2.41 -13.23
CA PHE A 144 -12.13 -2.58 -12.75
C PHE A 144 -13.05 -2.97 -13.91
#